data_AF-A0A5M3N069-F1
#
_entry.id   AF-A0A5M3N069-F1
#
_cell.length_a   1.000
_cell.length_b   1.000
_cell.length_c   1.000
_cell.angle_alpha   90.00
_cell.angle_beta   90.00
_cell.angle_gamma   90.00
#
_symmetry.space_group_name_H-M   'P 1'
#
loop_
_entity.id
_entity.type
_entity.pdbx_description
1 polymer ?
#
loop_
_entity_poly.entity_id
_entity_poly.type
_entity_poly.pdbx_seq_one_letter_code
_entity_poly.pdbx_strand_id
1 'polypeptide(L)'
;MLFMVPNRAVDARVLSVDGETISKISKGLMVLVGIGTDDTPADVESLSNKMCEIFRPPPLATFMNTSVESPVSVAPEWVIGPTALMRMYSVLAQRKALDGIPALKKPPSGLSSTTSLKHIRQITHPDIILRAIKISQLRLRTRMDEGRERHRTRTNNDYDVNDACATFMSAAELAAALVALDNHTHGAYATEVLGARKQLVIALGNASEMAFNMGRHQRAFHLASSAVSAAENIPEEEGLSLEIVEKNKRRVNNAYAALQRQ
;
A
#
# COMPACT_ATOMS: atom_id res chain seq x y z
N MET A 1 -29.61 -1.51 5.53
CA MET A 1 -28.87 -2.57 6.25
C MET A 1 -27.83 -3.19 5.34
N LEU A 2 -26.63 -2.60 5.35
CA LEU A 2 -25.44 -3.08 4.69
C LEU A 2 -24.96 -4.40 5.30
N PHE A 3 -24.88 -5.47 4.52
CA PHE A 3 -24.36 -6.76 4.98
C PHE A 3 -23.27 -7.31 4.05
N MET A 4 -22.30 -7.98 4.66
CA MET A 4 -21.14 -8.54 3.99
C MET A 4 -21.09 -10.05 4.21
N VAL A 5 -20.91 -10.80 3.13
CA VAL A 5 -20.64 -12.24 3.19
C VAL A 5 -19.24 -12.49 2.64
N PRO A 6 -18.22 -12.67 3.49
CA PRO A 6 -16.88 -12.98 3.04
C PRO A 6 -16.80 -14.44 2.57
N ASN A 7 -16.27 -14.66 1.36
CA ASN A 7 -16.00 -16.00 0.85
C ASN A 7 -14.52 -16.15 0.49
N ARG A 8 -13.83 -17.05 1.20
CA ARG A 8 -12.40 -17.30 1.00
C ARG A 8 -12.20 -18.06 -0.32
N ALA A 9 -11.58 -17.40 -1.30
CA ALA A 9 -11.23 -18.05 -2.56
C ALA A 9 -9.84 -18.70 -2.42
N VAL A 10 -9.82 -20.03 -2.39
CA VAL A 10 -8.58 -20.83 -2.37
C VAL A 10 -8.01 -21.00 -3.79
N ASP A 11 -8.86 -20.85 -4.81
CA ASP A 11 -8.54 -20.89 -6.24
C ASP A 11 -9.07 -19.65 -6.97
N ALA A 12 -8.53 -19.42 -8.18
CA ALA A 12 -8.90 -18.28 -9.00
C ALA A 12 -10.41 -18.24 -9.29
N ARG A 13 -11.07 -17.16 -8.89
CA ARG A 13 -12.50 -16.93 -9.16
C ARG A 13 -12.63 -15.93 -10.31
N VAL A 14 -13.53 -16.27 -11.23
CA VAL A 14 -13.82 -15.50 -12.44
C VAL A 14 -15.24 -14.97 -12.30
N LEU A 15 -15.40 -13.66 -12.41
CA LEU A 15 -16.69 -13.03 -12.58
C LEU A 15 -16.94 -12.91 -14.08
N SER A 16 -17.97 -13.60 -14.57
CA SER A 16 -18.39 -13.52 -15.97
C SER A 16 -19.84 -13.06 -16.05
N VAL A 17 -20.14 -12.22 -17.04
CA VAL A 17 -21.50 -11.83 -17.41
C VAL A 17 -21.68 -12.22 -18.87
N ASP A 18 -22.76 -12.95 -19.18
CA ASP A 18 -23.06 -13.45 -20.52
C ASP A 18 -21.92 -14.26 -21.17
N GLY A 19 -21.13 -14.95 -20.34
CA GLY A 19 -19.98 -15.74 -20.78
C GLY A 19 -18.69 -14.94 -21.00
N GLU A 20 -18.73 -13.62 -20.93
CA GLU A 20 -17.54 -12.76 -21.00
C GLU A 20 -16.96 -12.52 -19.60
N THR A 21 -15.66 -12.79 -19.45
CA THR A 21 -14.97 -12.56 -18.18
C THR A 21 -14.78 -11.07 -17.93
N ILE A 22 -15.45 -10.54 -16.90
CA ILE A 22 -15.31 -9.14 -16.48
C ILE A 22 -14.12 -8.95 -15.54
N SER A 23 -13.85 -9.92 -14.67
CA SER A 23 -12.75 -9.84 -13.71
C SER A 23 -12.29 -11.21 -13.25
N LYS A 24 -11.00 -11.33 -12.91
CA LYS A 24 -10.39 -12.54 -12.36
C LYS A 24 -9.51 -12.19 -11.18
N ILE A 25 -9.78 -12.81 -10.04
CA ILE A 25 -8.90 -12.78 -8.87
C ILE A 25 -8.20 -14.13 -8.73
N SER A 26 -6.91 -14.13 -8.40
CA SER A 26 -6.10 -15.36 -8.29
C SER A 26 -6.26 -16.01 -6.92
N LYS A 27 -5.62 -15.45 -5.88
CA LYS A 27 -5.84 -15.82 -4.47
C LYS A 27 -6.28 -14.57 -3.74
N GLY A 28 -7.38 -14.64 -3.00
CA GLY A 28 -7.91 -13.45 -2.35
C GLY A 28 -9.27 -13.68 -1.70
N LEU A 29 -9.84 -12.58 -1.21
CA LEU A 29 -11.16 -12.58 -0.62
C LEU A 29 -12.16 -12.04 -1.63
N MET A 30 -13.21 -12.82 -1.92
CA MET A 30 -14.37 -12.32 -2.64
C MET A 30 -15.36 -11.81 -1.60
N VAL A 31 -15.77 -10.55 -1.75
CA VAL A 31 -16.69 -9.89 -0.83
C VAL A 31 -17.99 -9.61 -1.57
N LEU A 32 -19.07 -10.26 -1.15
CA LEU A 32 -20.42 -9.89 -1.58
C LEU A 32 -20.92 -8.77 -0.68
N VAL A 33 -21.24 -7.62 -1.30
CA VAL A 33 -21.75 -6.43 -0.61
C VAL A 33 -23.22 -6.26 -0.98
N GLY A 34 -24.10 -6.38 0.02
CA GLY A 34 -25.52 -6.04 -0.14
C GLY A 34 -25.77 -4.62 0.34
N ILE A 35 -26.21 -3.73 -0.55
CA ILE A 35 -26.55 -2.32 -0.22
C ILE A 35 -28.06 -2.20 -0.04
N GLY A 36 -28.49 -1.77 1.14
CA GLY A 36 -29.87 -1.43 1.47
C GLY A 36 -30.22 0.02 1.08
N THR A 37 -31.51 0.30 0.89
CA THR A 37 -32.01 1.64 0.50
C THR A 37 -31.87 2.69 1.61
N ASP A 38 -31.58 2.24 2.83
CA ASP A 38 -31.37 3.01 4.05
C ASP A 38 -29.88 3.22 4.39
N ASP A 39 -28.95 2.69 3.59
CA ASP A 39 -27.52 2.77 3.90
C ASP A 39 -26.96 4.19 3.71
N THR A 40 -26.17 4.62 4.69
CA THR A 40 -25.54 5.94 4.73
C THR A 40 -24.01 5.83 4.55
N PRO A 41 -23.29 6.94 4.29
CA PRO A 41 -21.83 6.94 4.27
C PRO A 41 -21.20 6.41 5.58
N ALA A 42 -21.87 6.59 6.72
CA ALA A 42 -21.42 6.06 8.01
C ALA A 42 -21.49 4.52 8.06
N ASP A 43 -22.47 3.90 7.39
CA ASP A 43 -22.57 2.44 7.27
C ASP A 43 -21.44 1.87 6.41
N VAL A 44 -21.06 2.58 5.34
CA VAL A 44 -19.91 2.23 4.50
C VAL A 44 -18.61 2.31 5.31
N GLU A 45 -18.45 3.33 6.14
CA GLU A 45 -17.29 3.47 7.03
C GLU A 45 -17.28 2.38 8.11
N SER A 46 -18.44 2.06 8.68
CA SER A 46 -18.63 0.94 9.61
C SER A 46 -18.32 -0.42 8.97
N LEU A 47 -18.70 -0.64 7.71
CA LEU A 47 -18.36 -1.85 6.95
C LEU A 47 -16.86 -1.93 6.66
N SER A 48 -16.23 -0.80 6.30
CA SER A 48 -14.79 -0.72 6.10
C SER A 48 -14.04 -1.02 7.41
N ASN A 49 -14.56 -0.58 8.55
CA ASN A 49 -14.02 -0.93 9.86
C ASN A 49 -14.24 -2.41 10.21
N LYS A 50 -15.35 -3.03 9.80
CA LYS A 50 -15.56 -4.49 9.90
C LYS A 50 -14.63 -5.29 9.00
N MET A 51 -14.03 -4.71 7.96
CA MET A 51 -12.92 -5.39 7.25
C MET A 51 -11.72 -5.62 8.16
N CYS A 52 -11.56 -4.84 9.24
CA CYS A 52 -10.58 -5.18 10.25
C CYS A 52 -10.92 -6.56 10.85
N GLU A 53 -12.19 -6.93 11.10
CA GLU A 53 -12.55 -8.26 11.63
C GLU A 53 -12.04 -9.43 10.78
N ILE A 54 -11.70 -9.21 9.50
CA ILE A 54 -11.07 -10.19 8.61
C ILE A 54 -9.68 -10.62 9.13
N PHE A 55 -8.98 -9.78 9.91
CA PHE A 55 -7.72 -10.17 10.55
C PHE A 55 -7.91 -11.13 11.74
N ARG A 56 -9.15 -11.36 12.20
CA ARG A 56 -9.42 -12.24 13.33
C ARG A 56 -9.19 -13.68 12.87
N PRO A 57 -8.36 -14.48 13.57
CA PRO A 57 -8.28 -15.90 13.28
C PRO A 57 -9.69 -16.50 13.39
N PRO A 58 -10.05 -17.47 12.52
CA PRO A 58 -11.34 -18.15 12.63
C PRO A 58 -11.57 -18.61 14.08
N PRO A 59 -12.79 -18.53 14.63
CA PRO A 59 -13.05 -18.99 15.99
C PRO A 59 -12.49 -20.39 16.24
N LEU A 60 -12.62 -21.28 15.24
CA LEU A 60 -12.09 -22.63 15.26
C LEU A 60 -10.56 -22.68 15.45
N ALA A 61 -9.80 -21.77 14.84
CA ALA A 61 -8.35 -21.68 15.01
C ALA A 61 -7.96 -21.27 16.45
N THR A 62 -8.78 -20.41 17.06
CA THR A 62 -8.64 -20.02 18.47
C THR A 62 -8.97 -21.18 19.40
N PHE A 63 -10.03 -21.93 19.11
CA PHE A 63 -10.43 -23.11 19.90
C PHE A 63 -9.48 -24.30 19.77
N MET A 64 -8.87 -24.49 18.59
CA MET A 64 -8.02 -25.65 18.29
C MET A 64 -6.51 -25.37 18.48
N ASN A 65 -6.14 -24.14 18.83
CA ASN A 65 -4.75 -23.68 18.92
C ASN A 65 -3.93 -23.99 17.65
N THR A 66 -4.57 -23.87 16.48
CA THR A 66 -3.95 -24.15 15.19
C THR A 66 -3.49 -22.85 14.52
N SER A 67 -2.26 -22.86 14.01
CA SER A 67 -1.72 -21.75 13.22
C SER A 67 -2.46 -21.64 11.89
N VAL A 68 -3.29 -20.60 11.74
CA VAL A 68 -3.85 -20.22 10.44
C VAL A 68 -2.97 -19.15 9.82
N GLU A 69 -2.63 -19.34 8.54
CA GLU A 69 -1.92 -18.33 7.73
C GLU A 69 -2.63 -16.98 7.85
N SER A 70 -1.90 -15.94 8.29
CA SER A 70 -2.51 -14.63 8.50
C SER A 70 -3.17 -14.14 7.21
N PRO A 71 -4.40 -13.61 7.29
CA PRO A 71 -5.11 -13.11 6.12
C PRO A 71 -4.30 -12.01 5.44
N VAL A 72 -4.34 -12.01 4.12
CA VAL A 72 -3.69 -10.98 3.29
C VAL A 72 -4.39 -9.66 3.56
N SER A 73 -3.66 -8.68 4.10
CA SER A 73 -4.17 -7.33 4.24
C SER A 73 -4.23 -6.65 2.88
N VAL A 74 -5.41 -6.16 2.52
CA VAL A 74 -5.60 -5.32 1.33
C VAL A 74 -5.75 -3.90 1.82
N ALA A 75 -4.90 -3.01 1.34
CA ALA A 75 -5.01 -1.59 1.64
C ALA A 75 -6.34 -1.03 1.09
N PRO A 76 -6.90 0.02 1.72
CA PRO A 76 -8.13 0.60 1.20
C PRO A 76 -7.91 1.21 -0.19
N GLU A 77 -8.97 1.26 -0.99
CA GLU A 77 -8.91 1.72 -2.39
C GLU A 77 -8.30 3.12 -2.54
N TRP A 78 -8.57 4.01 -1.59
CA TRP A 78 -8.02 5.36 -1.58
C TRP A 78 -6.49 5.41 -1.38
N VAL A 79 -5.84 4.30 -0.99
CA VAL A 79 -4.37 4.13 -0.98
C VAL A 79 -3.91 3.33 -2.20
N ILE A 80 -4.60 2.22 -2.54
CA ILE A 80 -4.21 1.36 -3.67
C ILE A 80 -4.29 2.11 -5.00
N GLY A 81 -5.36 2.86 -5.25
CA GLY A 81 -5.56 3.60 -6.50
C GLY A 81 -4.41 4.57 -6.78
N PRO A 82 -4.08 5.50 -5.85
CA PRO A 82 -2.93 6.37 -5.98
C PRO A 82 -1.59 5.62 -6.09
N THR A 83 -1.41 4.52 -5.35
CA THR A 83 -0.18 3.71 -5.43
C THR A 83 0.00 3.11 -6.83
N ALA A 84 -1.06 2.51 -7.39
CA ALA A 84 -1.04 1.93 -8.72
C ALA A 84 -0.80 3.00 -9.79
N LEU A 85 -1.42 4.17 -9.65
CA LEU A 85 -1.24 5.29 -10.57
C LEU A 85 0.20 5.82 -10.55
N MET A 86 0.79 6.03 -9.37
CA MET A 86 2.18 6.46 -9.23
C MET A 86 3.16 5.42 -9.79
N ARG A 87 2.91 4.12 -9.57
CA ARG A 87 3.70 3.04 -10.18
C ARG A 87 3.59 3.04 -11.70
N MET A 88 2.40 3.25 -12.26
CA MET A 88 2.21 3.37 -13.70
C MET A 88 3.03 4.54 -14.27
N TYR A 89 2.94 5.74 -13.68
CA TYR A 89 3.75 6.88 -14.12
C TYR A 89 5.25 6.59 -13.99
N SER A 90 5.67 5.96 -12.89
CA SER A 90 7.07 5.58 -12.68
C SER A 90 7.59 4.67 -13.80
N VAL A 91 6.80 3.66 -14.19
CA VAL A 91 7.16 2.75 -15.30
C VAL A 91 7.20 3.50 -16.63
N LEU A 92 6.27 4.40 -16.89
CA LEU A 92 6.28 5.22 -18.10
C LEU A 92 7.50 6.16 -18.15
N ALA A 93 7.86 6.76 -17.01
CA ALA A 93 9.04 7.62 -16.89
C ALA A 93 10.33 6.82 -17.06
N GLN A 94 10.44 5.65 -16.41
CA GLN A 94 11.57 4.73 -16.54
C GLN A 94 11.80 4.31 -18.00
N ARG A 95 10.72 4.14 -18.76
CA ARG A 95 10.76 3.80 -20.19
C ARG A 95 10.95 5.01 -21.11
N LYS A 96 11.15 6.21 -20.55
CA LYS A 96 11.26 7.48 -21.29
C LYS A 96 10.05 7.76 -22.20
N ALA A 97 8.89 7.26 -21.80
CA ALA A 97 7.65 7.38 -22.56
C ALA A 97 6.74 8.49 -22.04
N LEU A 98 6.79 8.78 -20.73
CA LEU A 98 5.85 9.68 -20.07
C LEU A 98 5.74 11.06 -20.75
N ASP A 99 6.87 11.70 -21.03
CA ASP A 99 6.93 13.05 -21.62
C ASP A 99 6.52 13.08 -23.11
N GLY A 100 6.65 11.93 -23.80
CA GLY A 100 6.31 11.81 -25.22
C GLY A 100 4.81 11.61 -25.46
N ILE A 101 4.05 11.16 -24.46
CA ILE A 101 2.63 10.81 -24.61
C ILE A 101 1.75 12.01 -25.04
N PRO A 102 1.90 13.23 -24.48
CA PRO A 102 1.16 14.40 -24.95
C PRO A 102 1.34 14.68 -26.45
N ALA A 103 2.52 14.39 -27.00
CA ALA A 103 2.86 14.65 -28.40
C ALA A 103 2.36 13.56 -29.38
N LEU A 104 1.89 12.41 -28.90
CA LEU A 104 1.45 11.29 -29.75
C LEU A 104 0.29 11.70 -30.66
N LYS A 105 0.47 11.71 -31.98
CA LYS A 105 -0.61 12.06 -32.94
C LYS A 105 -1.59 10.93 -33.23
N LYS A 106 -1.19 9.68 -32.98
CA LYS A 106 -1.96 8.47 -33.24
C LYS A 106 -1.99 7.58 -31.99
N PRO A 107 -3.09 6.83 -31.76
CA PRO A 107 -3.16 5.87 -30.68
C PRO A 107 -2.08 4.78 -30.84
N PRO A 108 -1.37 4.38 -29.76
CA PRO A 108 -0.56 3.17 -29.73
C PRO A 108 -1.32 1.93 -30.22
N SER A 109 -0.61 0.99 -30.84
CA SER A 109 -1.18 -0.30 -31.23
C SER A 109 -1.62 -1.09 -29.99
N GLY A 110 -2.68 -1.88 -30.14
CA GLY A 110 -3.20 -2.74 -29.05
C GLY A 110 -4.00 -2.00 -27.98
N LEU A 111 -4.45 -0.77 -28.25
CA LEU A 111 -5.39 -0.09 -27.37
C LEU A 111 -6.77 -0.77 -27.39
N SER A 112 -7.37 -0.89 -26.21
CA SER A 112 -8.78 -1.30 -26.04
C SER A 112 -9.70 -0.37 -26.83
N SER A 113 -10.80 -0.93 -27.35
CA SER A 113 -11.87 -0.16 -28.01
C SER A 113 -12.52 0.88 -27.08
N THR A 114 -12.42 0.69 -25.77
CA THR A 114 -12.93 1.61 -24.73
C THR A 114 -11.93 2.71 -24.33
N THR A 115 -10.69 2.63 -24.81
CA THR A 115 -9.62 3.58 -24.46
C THR A 115 -9.26 4.46 -25.64
N SER A 116 -9.29 5.78 -25.43
CA SER A 116 -8.93 6.75 -26.46
C SER A 116 -7.56 7.38 -26.20
N LEU A 117 -6.90 7.84 -27.26
CA LEU A 117 -5.69 8.66 -27.15
C LEU A 117 -5.94 9.92 -26.31
N LYS A 118 -7.15 10.48 -26.35
CA LYS A 118 -7.56 11.61 -25.52
C LYS A 118 -7.49 11.26 -24.02
N HIS A 119 -8.01 10.11 -23.62
CA HIS A 119 -7.92 9.65 -22.23
C HIS A 119 -6.48 9.46 -21.78
N ILE A 120 -5.64 8.84 -22.62
CA ILE A 120 -4.23 8.62 -22.30
C ILE A 120 -3.49 9.95 -22.11
N ARG A 121 -3.65 10.88 -23.05
CA ARG A 121 -3.06 12.23 -22.95
C ARG A 121 -3.54 12.99 -21.72
N GLN A 122 -4.82 12.84 -21.36
CA GLN A 122 -5.38 13.48 -20.18
C GLN A 122 -4.74 12.93 -18.89
N ILE A 123 -4.70 11.60 -18.71
CA ILE A 123 -4.17 11.01 -17.48
C ILE A 123 -2.66 11.22 -17.34
N THR A 124 -1.92 11.43 -18.43
CA THR A 124 -0.48 11.73 -18.39
C THR A 124 -0.15 13.21 -18.57
N HIS A 125 -1.14 14.10 -18.53
CA HIS A 125 -0.88 15.52 -18.62
C HIS A 125 -0.10 15.99 -17.37
N PRO A 126 0.93 16.85 -17.50
CA PRO A 126 1.72 17.31 -16.36
C PRO A 126 0.89 17.84 -15.18
N ASP A 127 -0.12 18.67 -15.45
CA ASP A 127 -1.02 19.19 -14.40
C ASP A 127 -1.82 18.09 -13.67
N ILE A 128 -2.16 17.01 -14.38
CA ILE A 128 -2.88 15.87 -13.80
C ILE A 128 -1.92 15.02 -12.96
N ILE A 129 -0.69 14.84 -13.41
CA ILE A 129 0.36 14.16 -12.63
C ILE A 129 0.63 14.93 -11.34
N LEU A 130 0.83 16.26 -11.41
CA LEU A 130 1.02 17.12 -10.24
C LEU A 130 -0.14 17.00 -9.25
N ARG A 131 -1.39 17.02 -9.75
CA ARG A 131 -2.57 16.84 -8.90
C ARG A 131 -2.60 15.46 -8.26
N ALA A 132 -2.27 14.41 -9.01
CA ALA A 132 -2.21 13.05 -8.51
C ALA A 132 -1.13 12.88 -7.44
N ILE A 133 0.04 13.49 -7.60
CA ILE A 133 1.11 13.51 -6.59
C ILE A 133 0.63 14.18 -5.30
N LYS A 134 -0.02 15.36 -5.38
CA LYS A 134 -0.57 16.05 -4.20
C LYS A 134 -1.61 15.22 -3.46
N ILE A 135 -2.48 14.53 -4.19
CA ILE A 135 -3.46 13.60 -3.60
C ILE A 135 -2.72 12.43 -2.92
N SER A 136 -1.75 11.81 -3.60
CA SER A 136 -0.93 10.73 -3.05
C SER A 136 -0.20 11.14 -1.76
N GLN A 137 0.36 12.35 -1.70
CA GLN A 137 0.99 12.89 -0.49
C GLN A 137 0.00 13.07 0.67
N LEU A 138 -1.21 13.56 0.38
CA LEU A 138 -2.26 13.64 1.39
C LEU A 138 -2.61 12.24 1.91
N ARG A 139 -2.84 11.27 1.01
CA ARG A 139 -3.19 9.89 1.38
C ARG A 139 -2.07 9.21 2.14
N LEU A 140 -0.82 9.43 1.77
CA LEU A 140 0.35 8.94 2.49
C LEU A 140 0.36 9.44 3.93
N ARG A 141 0.17 10.76 4.15
CA ARG A 141 0.13 11.34 5.49
C ARG A 141 -1.02 10.78 6.32
N THR A 142 -2.22 10.73 5.77
CA THR A 142 -3.39 10.14 6.44
C THR A 142 -3.13 8.68 6.84
N ARG A 143 -2.58 7.88 5.92
CA ARG A 143 -2.29 6.46 6.20
C ARG A 143 -1.20 6.29 7.27
N MET A 144 -0.22 7.20 7.31
CA MET A 144 0.79 7.24 8.37
C MET A 144 0.20 7.64 9.73
N ASP A 145 -0.76 8.56 9.77
CA ASP A 145 -1.49 8.93 10.99
C ASP A 145 -2.34 7.76 11.51
N GLU A 146 -3.06 7.07 10.62
CA GLU A 146 -3.81 5.85 10.96
C GLU A 146 -2.90 4.76 11.55
N GLY A 147 -1.72 4.54 10.95
CA GLY A 147 -0.75 3.56 11.46
C GLY A 147 -0.23 3.92 12.84
N ARG A 148 0.01 5.21 13.10
CA ARG A 148 0.39 5.71 14.43
C ARG A 148 -0.73 5.50 15.43
N GLU A 149 -1.96 5.79 15.05
CA GLU A 149 -3.11 5.67 15.95
C GLU A 149 -3.39 4.22 16.32
N ARG A 150 -3.45 3.33 15.33
CA ARG A 150 -3.57 1.88 15.54
C ARG A 150 -2.47 1.32 16.42
N HIS A 151 -1.24 1.82 16.27
CA HIS A 151 -0.13 1.44 17.14
C HIS A 151 -0.30 1.93 18.59
N ARG A 152 -0.93 3.09 18.83
CA ARG A 152 -1.17 3.62 20.18
C ARG A 152 -2.31 2.92 20.89
N THR A 153 -3.39 2.62 20.17
CA THR A 153 -4.61 2.04 20.75
C THR A 153 -4.58 0.51 20.82
N ARG A 154 -3.51 -0.13 20.32
CA ARG A 154 -3.38 -1.59 20.33
C ARG A 154 -3.46 -2.17 21.75
N THR A 155 -4.16 -3.29 21.86
CA THR A 155 -4.23 -4.10 23.09
C THR A 155 -3.12 -5.15 23.17
N ASN A 156 -2.11 -5.05 22.29
CA ASN A 156 -0.99 -5.99 22.13
C ASN A 156 -1.40 -7.43 21.77
N ASN A 157 -2.60 -7.63 21.24
CA ASN A 157 -2.94 -8.88 20.57
C ASN A 157 -2.28 -8.95 19.18
N ASP A 158 -2.05 -10.15 18.65
CA ASP A 158 -1.41 -10.34 17.33
C ASP A 158 -2.18 -9.68 16.18
N TYR A 159 -3.48 -9.49 16.35
CA TYR A 159 -4.36 -8.88 15.36
C TYR A 159 -4.07 -7.39 15.19
N ASP A 160 -4.02 -6.63 16.28
CA ASP A 160 -3.80 -5.18 16.29
C ASP A 160 -2.40 -4.88 15.75
N VAL A 161 -1.42 -5.73 16.09
CA VAL A 161 -0.04 -5.62 15.58
C VAL A 161 0.01 -5.93 14.08
N ASN A 162 -0.76 -6.91 13.59
CA ASN A 162 -0.87 -7.19 12.16
C ASN A 162 -1.53 -6.03 11.37
N ASP A 163 -2.63 -5.47 11.87
CA ASP A 163 -3.34 -4.38 11.20
C ASP A 163 -2.48 -3.10 11.13
N ALA A 164 -1.83 -2.74 12.24
CA ALA A 164 -0.93 -1.59 12.27
C ALA A 164 0.30 -1.82 11.35
N CYS A 165 0.83 -3.05 11.29
CA CYS A 165 1.94 -3.41 10.39
C CYS A 165 1.53 -3.26 8.92
N ALA A 166 0.36 -3.77 8.56
CA ALA A 166 -0.18 -3.66 7.21
C ALA A 166 -0.45 -2.20 6.81
N THR A 167 -0.90 -1.38 7.77
CA THR A 167 -1.10 0.05 7.59
C THR A 167 0.20 0.74 7.19
N PHE A 168 1.27 0.55 7.97
CA PHE A 168 2.58 1.11 7.64
C PHE A 168 3.16 0.56 6.35
N MET A 169 2.94 -0.71 6.02
CA MET A 169 3.38 -1.26 4.74
C MET A 169 2.69 -0.62 3.54
N SER A 170 1.37 -0.42 3.61
CA SER A 170 0.64 0.26 2.53
C SER A 170 1.09 1.72 2.35
N ALA A 171 1.43 2.41 3.45
CA ALA A 171 2.04 3.73 3.39
C ALA A 171 3.44 3.70 2.75
N ALA A 172 4.28 2.73 3.13
CA ALA A 172 5.60 2.53 2.54
C ALA A 172 5.52 2.26 1.03
N GLU A 173 4.55 1.47 0.58
CA GLU A 173 4.34 1.21 -0.85
C GLU A 173 4.00 2.48 -1.65
N LEU A 174 3.11 3.32 -1.13
CA LEU A 174 2.75 4.59 -1.76
C LEU A 174 3.94 5.56 -1.76
N ALA A 175 4.66 5.67 -0.65
CA ALA A 175 5.85 6.50 -0.53
C ALA A 175 6.95 6.04 -1.51
N ALA A 176 7.20 4.73 -1.62
CA ALA A 176 8.15 4.18 -2.57
C ALA A 176 7.74 4.47 -4.02
N ALA A 177 6.45 4.41 -4.35
CA ALA A 177 5.97 4.75 -5.69
C ALA A 177 6.16 6.24 -6.04
N LEU A 178 5.97 7.14 -5.06
CA LEU A 178 6.27 8.57 -5.23
C LEU A 178 7.76 8.83 -5.45
N VAL A 179 8.61 8.21 -4.63
CA VAL A 179 10.07 8.31 -4.75
C VAL A 179 10.58 7.74 -6.07
N ALA A 180 10.01 6.61 -6.53
CA ALA A 180 10.35 6.02 -7.82
C ALA A 180 9.97 6.95 -8.99
N LEU A 181 8.81 7.61 -8.93
CA LEU A 181 8.40 8.57 -9.94
C LEU A 181 9.39 9.73 -10.03
N ASP A 182 9.74 10.34 -8.90
CA ASP A 182 10.71 11.43 -8.82
C ASP A 182 12.08 11.03 -9.39
N ASN A 183 12.59 9.86 -8.98
CA ASN A 183 13.85 9.32 -9.50
C ASN A 183 13.84 9.12 -11.02
N HIS A 184 12.76 8.54 -11.55
CA HIS A 184 12.66 8.23 -12.98
C HIS A 184 12.29 9.44 -13.85
N THR A 185 11.84 10.53 -13.23
CA THR A 185 11.61 11.82 -13.89
C THR A 185 12.74 12.81 -13.66
N HIS A 186 13.86 12.34 -13.10
CA HIS A 186 15.06 13.14 -12.84
C HIS A 186 14.78 14.41 -12.02
N GLY A 187 13.89 14.31 -11.03
CA GLY A 187 13.57 15.44 -10.14
C GLY A 187 12.53 16.42 -10.68
N ALA A 188 11.87 16.13 -11.81
CA ALA A 188 10.84 17.01 -12.38
C ALA A 188 9.68 17.31 -11.41
N TYR A 189 9.48 16.45 -10.41
CA TYR A 189 8.45 16.57 -9.38
C TYR A 189 9.02 16.60 -7.95
N ALA A 190 10.31 16.95 -7.79
CA ALA A 190 11.00 16.87 -6.50
C ALA A 190 10.32 17.71 -5.41
N THR A 191 9.82 18.90 -5.76
CA THR A 191 9.12 19.80 -4.82
C THR A 191 7.83 19.17 -4.29
N GLU A 192 7.04 18.54 -5.15
CA GLU A 192 5.78 17.90 -4.78
C GLU A 192 5.97 16.55 -4.09
N VAL A 193 7.08 15.86 -4.37
CA VAL A 193 7.43 14.57 -3.75
C VAL A 193 8.17 14.75 -2.42
N LEU A 194 8.65 15.97 -2.10
CA LEU A 194 9.37 16.29 -0.87
C LEU A 194 8.67 15.71 0.37
N GLY A 195 9.45 14.99 1.18
CA GLY A 195 8.98 14.34 2.40
C GLY A 195 8.57 12.87 2.20
N ALA A 196 8.38 12.42 0.95
CA ALA A 196 8.02 11.03 0.68
C ALA A 196 9.15 10.05 1.06
N ARG A 197 10.42 10.42 0.86
CA ARG A 197 11.56 9.55 1.26
C ARG A 197 11.62 9.43 2.77
N LYS A 198 11.45 10.55 3.49
CA LYS A 198 11.36 10.51 4.95
C LYS A 198 10.22 9.62 5.44
N GLN A 199 9.02 9.75 4.86
CA GLN A 199 7.89 8.92 5.24
C GLN A 199 8.13 7.44 4.91
N LEU A 200 8.78 7.12 3.79
CA LEU A 200 9.18 5.75 3.43
C LEU A 200 10.06 5.12 4.51
N VAL A 201 11.12 5.82 4.94
CA VAL A 201 12.05 5.35 5.98
C VAL A 201 11.34 5.09 7.31
N ILE A 202 10.45 6.01 7.71
CA ILE A 202 9.68 5.88 8.95
C ILE A 202 8.69 4.70 8.87
N ALA A 203 7.96 4.59 7.76
CA ALA A 203 6.96 3.55 7.55
C ALA A 203 7.59 2.14 7.58
N LEU A 204 8.69 1.94 6.83
CA LEU A 204 9.43 0.69 6.82
C LEU A 204 9.98 0.33 8.19
N GLY A 205 10.54 1.31 8.91
CA GLY A 205 11.04 1.10 10.26
C GLY A 205 9.95 0.66 11.25
N ASN A 206 8.78 1.31 11.22
CA ASN A 206 7.67 0.94 12.09
C ASN A 206 7.07 -0.43 11.73
N ALA A 207 6.93 -0.73 10.44
CA ALA A 207 6.52 -2.06 9.98
C ALA A 207 7.51 -3.14 10.41
N SER A 208 8.83 -2.85 10.39
CA SER A 208 9.87 -3.76 10.89
C SER A 208 9.71 -4.05 12.38
N GLU A 209 9.52 -3.03 13.22
CA GLU A 209 9.29 -3.19 14.65
C GLU A 209 8.08 -4.08 14.95
N MET A 210 6.98 -3.87 14.23
CA MET A 210 5.79 -4.70 14.38
C MET A 210 6.02 -6.14 13.90
N ALA A 211 6.67 -6.32 12.76
CA ALA A 211 7.03 -7.65 12.27
C ALA A 211 7.93 -8.40 13.27
N PHE A 212 8.86 -7.70 13.92
CA PHE A 212 9.73 -8.26 14.95
C PHE A 212 8.92 -8.73 16.16
N ASN A 213 7.99 -7.91 16.66
CA ASN A 213 7.13 -8.24 17.80
C ASN A 213 6.22 -9.45 17.54
N MET A 214 5.90 -9.74 16.28
CA MET A 214 5.14 -10.94 15.86
C MET A 214 6.03 -12.18 15.61
N GLY A 215 7.31 -12.14 15.98
CA GLY A 215 8.26 -13.25 15.73
C GLY A 215 8.65 -13.44 14.26
N ARG A 216 8.26 -12.53 13.36
CA ARG A 216 8.55 -12.61 11.91
C ARG A 216 9.91 -11.98 11.60
N HIS A 217 10.97 -12.53 12.20
CA HIS A 217 12.30 -11.93 12.19
C HIS A 217 12.87 -11.70 10.79
N GLN A 218 12.62 -12.61 9.83
CA GLN A 218 13.08 -12.44 8.44
C GLN A 218 12.44 -11.21 7.79
N ARG A 219 11.12 -11.06 7.92
CA ARG A 219 10.39 -9.89 7.40
C ARG A 219 10.85 -8.61 8.09
N ALA A 220 11.03 -8.66 9.42
CA ALA A 220 11.54 -7.52 10.19
C ALA A 220 12.92 -7.08 9.70
N PHE A 221 13.83 -8.03 9.45
CA PHE A 221 15.16 -7.77 8.90
C PHE A 221 15.08 -7.09 7.54
N HIS A 222 14.32 -7.65 6.58
CA HIS A 222 14.17 -7.04 5.26
C HIS A 222 13.60 -5.63 5.32
N LEU A 223 12.56 -5.39 6.12
CA LEU A 223 11.96 -4.07 6.27
C LEU A 223 12.92 -3.06 6.89
N ALA A 224 13.67 -3.44 7.94
CA ALA A 224 14.65 -2.55 8.56
C ALA A 224 15.81 -2.24 7.62
N SER A 225 16.33 -3.24 6.89
CA SER A 225 17.41 -3.06 5.93
C SER A 225 16.98 -2.14 4.79
N SER A 226 15.76 -2.31 4.28
CA SER A 226 15.17 -1.39 3.30
C SER A 226 14.99 0.02 3.86
N ALA A 227 14.65 0.17 5.15
CA ALA A 227 14.55 1.49 5.78
C ALA A 227 15.90 2.19 5.90
N VAL A 228 16.97 1.44 6.21
CA VAL A 228 18.34 1.96 6.24
C VAL A 228 18.79 2.35 4.84
N SER A 229 18.60 1.47 3.85
CA SER A 229 18.98 1.77 2.47
C SER A 229 18.20 2.95 1.88
N ALA A 230 16.90 3.07 2.18
CA ALA A 230 16.11 4.23 1.75
C ALA A 230 16.55 5.55 2.43
N ALA A 231 17.24 5.48 3.56
CA ALA A 231 17.82 6.64 4.23
C ALA A 231 19.21 7.02 3.68
N GLU A 232 19.85 6.13 2.92
CA GLU A 232 21.14 6.42 2.28
C GLU A 232 20.94 7.51 1.23
N ASN A 233 21.75 8.57 1.31
CA ASN A 233 21.70 9.71 0.39
C ASN A 233 20.35 10.45 0.36
N ILE A 234 19.61 10.41 1.47
CA ILE A 234 18.41 11.23 1.58
C ILE A 234 18.81 12.72 1.61
N PRO A 235 18.21 13.58 0.77
CA PRO A 235 18.50 15.01 0.77
C PRO A 235 18.20 15.66 2.14
N GLU A 236 18.96 16.66 2.54
CA GLU A 236 18.78 17.33 3.84
C GLU A 236 17.40 17.98 3.96
N GLU A 237 16.84 18.43 2.84
CA GLU A 237 15.54 19.07 2.72
C GLU A 237 14.38 18.14 3.14
N GLU A 238 14.59 16.82 3.09
CA GLU A 238 13.62 15.84 3.60
C GLU A 238 13.50 15.91 5.14
N GLY A 239 14.51 16.44 5.82
CA GLY A 239 14.49 16.65 7.27
C GLY A 239 14.36 15.35 8.07
N LEU A 240 15.04 14.29 7.63
CA LEU A 240 15.09 13.01 8.35
C LEU A 240 16.05 13.12 9.55
N SER A 241 15.54 12.84 10.76
CA SER A 241 16.37 12.84 11.96
C SER A 241 17.36 11.66 11.96
N LEU A 242 18.62 11.93 12.33
CA LEU A 242 19.65 10.90 12.54
C LEU A 242 19.22 9.85 13.56
N GLU A 243 18.40 10.21 14.55
CA GLU A 243 17.89 9.26 15.54
C GLU A 243 17.03 8.16 14.89
N ILE A 244 16.28 8.50 13.84
CA ILE A 244 15.45 7.53 13.10
C ILE A 244 16.34 6.54 12.35
N VAL A 245 17.42 7.04 11.75
CA VAL A 245 18.42 6.21 11.04
C VAL A 245 19.07 5.22 12.01
N GLU A 246 19.55 5.73 13.15
CA GLU A 246 20.15 4.88 14.18
C GLU A 246 19.15 3.89 14.79
N LYS A 247 17.90 4.29 14.97
CA LYS A 247 16.82 3.39 15.40
C LYS A 247 16.62 2.25 14.39
N ASN A 248 16.63 2.54 13.09
CA ASN A 248 16.49 1.53 12.04
C ASN A 248 17.71 0.59 11.97
N LYS A 249 18.93 1.09 12.12
CA LYS A 249 20.14 0.24 12.23
C LYS A 249 20.05 -0.73 13.41
N ARG A 250 19.58 -0.26 14.58
CA ARG A 250 19.32 -1.16 15.73
C ARG A 250 18.29 -2.23 15.42
N ARG A 251 17.21 -1.89 14.70
CA ARG A 251 16.18 -2.85 14.26
C ARG A 251 16.77 -3.93 13.33
N VAL A 252 17.68 -3.57 12.41
CA VAL A 252 18.42 -4.54 11.57
C VAL A 252 19.20 -5.52 12.44
N ASN A 253 20.01 -5.01 13.37
CA ASN A 253 20.86 -5.84 14.23
C ASN A 253 20.04 -6.78 15.11
N ASN A 254 18.95 -6.28 15.71
CA ASN A 254 18.07 -7.09 16.54
C ASN A 254 17.39 -8.21 15.74
N ALA A 255 16.86 -7.89 14.56
CA ALA A 255 16.22 -8.88 13.69
C ALA A 255 17.22 -9.94 13.19
N TYR A 256 18.44 -9.51 12.83
CA TYR A 256 19.51 -10.43 12.43
C TYR A 256 19.93 -11.35 13.58
N ALA A 257 20.14 -10.81 14.79
CA ALA A 257 20.48 -11.62 15.96
C ALA A 257 19.39 -12.64 16.31
N ALA A 258 18.11 -12.31 16.09
CA ALA A 258 17.00 -13.23 16.30
C ALA A 258 16.96 -14.35 15.24
N LEU A 259 17.35 -14.07 13.99
CA LEU A 259 17.48 -15.08 12.94
C LEU A 259 18.60 -16.09 13.20
N GLN A 260 19.69 -15.66 13.85
CA GLN A 260 20.82 -16.55 14.20
C GLN A 260 20.52 -17.50 15.38
N ARG A 261 19.41 -17.30 16.08
CA ARG A 261 18.99 -18.11 17.24
C ARG A 261 17.89 -19.13 16.89
N GLN A 262 17.39 -19.11 15.65
CA GLN A 262 16.43 -20.07 15.10
C GLN A 262 17.17 -21.22 14.43
#